data_AF-A0A1F6ZX12-F1
#
_entry.id   AF-A0A1F6ZX12-F1
#
_cell.length_a   1.000
_cell.length_b   1.000
_cell.length_c   1.000
_cell.angle_alpha   90.00
_cell.angle_beta   90.00
_cell.angle_gamma   90.00
#
_symmetry.space_group_name_H-M   'P 1'
#
loop_
_entity.id
_entity.type
_entity.pdbx_description
1 polymer ?
#
loop_
_entity_poly.entity_id
_entity_poly.type
_entity_poly.pdbx_seq_one_letter_code
_entity_poly.pdbx_strand_id
1 'polypeptide(L)'
;MKAFFTGSPRALRDHAREHELIFEAISRCGFTHLSDLVIKADPVAFYEKTNDEVFRHYKDTIECLKKADVLIAEVSLHSMSMGYLVEKALGMGKPVIVLHLEKFTPFFFTGIDNEKLQIITYDQLDVFEVVKNALEYALTKQDIRFNFFISPGIAQFLDLVARVKKVPRSVYLRTLIERDMQTPEMKDLVHSEL
;
A
#
# COMPACT_ATOMS: atom_id res chain seq x y z
N MET A 1 -4.61 -9.13 4.05
CA MET A 1 -3.97 -8.04 3.27
C MET A 1 -2.75 -7.56 4.02
N LYS A 2 -1.73 -7.08 3.32
CA LYS A 2 -0.42 -6.70 3.85
C LYS A 2 -0.27 -5.19 3.83
N ALA A 3 0.01 -4.59 4.99
CA ALA A 3 0.28 -3.16 5.11
C ALA A 3 1.78 -2.95 5.30
N PHE A 4 2.34 -1.99 4.57
CA PHE A 4 3.66 -1.45 4.92
C PHE A 4 3.46 -0.10 5.60
N PHE A 5 3.60 -0.09 6.94
CA PHE A 5 3.56 1.12 7.74
C PHE A 5 4.99 1.60 8.01
N THR A 6 5.25 2.88 7.73
CA THR A 6 6.56 3.49 7.88
C THR A 6 6.46 4.96 8.26
N GLY A 7 7.57 5.52 8.70
CA GLY A 7 7.69 6.88 9.22
C GLY A 7 9.17 7.22 9.39
N SER A 8 9.47 8.45 9.81
CA SER A 8 10.86 8.77 10.15
C SER A 8 11.28 8.04 11.43
N PRO A 9 12.39 7.27 11.46
CA PRO A 9 12.88 6.66 12.70
C PRO A 9 13.18 7.69 13.80
N ARG A 10 13.46 8.94 13.43
CA ARG A 10 13.62 10.04 14.38
C ARG A 10 12.34 10.35 15.16
N ALA A 11 11.17 10.08 14.57
CA ALA A 11 9.88 10.30 15.21
C ALA A 11 9.65 9.39 16.42
N LEU A 12 10.40 8.28 16.56
CA LEU A 12 10.35 7.46 17.77
C LEU A 12 10.86 8.16 19.03
N ARG A 13 11.54 9.30 18.92
CA ARG A 13 11.93 10.11 20.08
C ARG A 13 10.75 10.89 20.67
N ASP A 14 9.92 11.45 19.80
CA ASP A 14 8.91 12.45 20.18
C ASP A 14 7.46 11.98 19.95
N HIS A 15 7.27 10.96 19.10
CA HIS A 15 5.98 10.50 18.58
C HIS A 15 5.83 8.96 18.61
N ALA A 16 6.51 8.27 19.53
CA ALA A 16 6.44 6.81 19.63
C ALA A 16 5.00 6.31 19.87
N ARG A 17 4.24 7.02 20.71
CA ARG A 17 2.86 6.67 21.04
C ARG A 17 1.94 6.72 19.82
N GLU A 18 2.08 7.73 18.97
CA GLU A 18 1.31 7.87 17.74
C GLU A 18 1.59 6.70 16.79
N HIS A 19 2.87 6.31 16.66
CA HIS A 19 3.26 5.16 15.85
C HIS A 19 2.67 3.86 16.38
N GLU A 20 2.69 3.65 17.70
CA GLU A 20 2.06 2.47 18.33
C GLU A 20 0.55 2.42 18.10
N LEU A 21 -0.15 3.56 18.25
CA LEU A 21 -1.59 3.65 18.02
C LEU A 21 -1.94 3.34 16.56
N ILE A 22 -1.18 3.87 15.60
CA ILE A 22 -1.38 3.58 14.17
C ILE A 22 -1.10 2.10 13.89
N PHE A 23 0.00 1.56 14.44
CA PHE A 23 0.39 0.17 14.27
C PHE A 23 -0.71 -0.77 14.78
N GLU A 24 -1.25 -0.52 15.98
CA GLU A 24 -2.34 -1.30 16.54
C GLU A 24 -3.63 -1.16 15.71
N ALA A 25 -3.97 0.06 15.28
CA ALA A 25 -5.15 0.30 14.47
C ALA A 25 -5.15 -0.48 13.15
N ILE A 26 -4.00 -0.53 12.46
CA ILE A 26 -3.81 -1.33 11.24
C ILE A 26 -4.04 -2.82 11.53
N SER A 27 -3.46 -3.34 12.62
CA SER A 27 -3.64 -4.73 13.04
C SER A 27 -5.10 -5.06 13.35
N ARG A 28 -5.81 -4.17 14.06
CA ARG A 28 -7.24 -4.33 14.39
C ARG A 28 -8.15 -4.31 13.16
N CYS A 29 -7.72 -3.68 12.06
CA CYS A 29 -8.40 -3.72 10.78
C CYS A 29 -8.11 -5.00 9.96
N GLY A 30 -7.35 -5.96 10.51
CA GLY A 30 -7.07 -7.25 9.88
C GLY A 30 -5.92 -7.23 8.86
N PHE A 31 -5.09 -6.18 8.86
CA PHE A 31 -3.89 -6.12 8.03
C PHE A 31 -2.68 -6.74 8.74
N THR A 32 -1.85 -7.45 7.98
CA THR A 32 -0.56 -7.96 8.45
C THR A 32 0.53 -6.93 8.17
N HIS A 33 1.31 -6.57 9.19
CA HIS A 33 2.44 -5.66 9.04
C HIS A 33 3.61 -6.35 8.33
N LEU A 34 4.18 -5.69 7.32
CA LEU A 34 5.40 -6.16 6.64
C LEU A 34 6.68 -5.73 7.34
N SER A 35 6.60 -4.73 8.21
CA SER A 35 7.72 -4.25 9.00
C SER A 35 7.20 -3.68 10.32
N ASP A 36 7.98 -3.87 11.37
CA ASP A 36 7.82 -3.28 12.70
C ASP A 36 8.95 -2.28 13.03
N LEU A 37 9.80 -1.95 12.05
CA LEU A 37 10.92 -1.02 12.22
C LEU A 37 10.46 0.32 12.79
N VAL A 38 9.29 0.79 12.35
CA VAL A 38 8.75 2.10 12.74
C VAL A 38 8.32 2.18 14.21
N ILE A 39 8.18 1.02 14.91
CA ILE A 39 7.88 0.96 16.34
C ILE A 39 9.05 0.40 17.17
N LYS A 40 10.01 -0.31 16.57
CA LYS A 40 11.10 -0.99 17.28
C LYS A 40 12.50 -0.43 17.04
N ALA A 41 12.68 0.47 16.07
CA ALA A 41 14.01 0.98 15.76
C ALA A 41 14.58 1.83 16.90
N ASP A 42 15.87 1.68 17.16
CA ASP A 42 16.61 2.67 17.92
C ASP A 42 17.02 3.82 16.96
N PRO A 43 16.62 5.07 17.20
CA PRO A 43 16.90 6.16 16.28
C PRO A 43 18.38 6.49 16.16
N VAL A 44 19.22 6.23 17.17
CA VAL A 44 20.66 6.53 17.10
C VAL A 44 21.35 5.45 16.27
N ALA A 45 21.19 4.19 16.66
CA ALA A 45 21.76 3.05 15.97
C ALA A 45 21.27 2.94 14.52
N PHE A 46 20.06 3.41 14.21
CA PHE A 46 19.55 3.43 12.84
C PHE A 46 20.40 4.27 11.88
N TYR A 47 20.93 5.41 12.33
CA TYR A 47 21.73 6.32 11.50
C TYR A 47 23.25 6.09 11.61
N GLU A 48 23.71 5.29 12.58
CA GLU A 48 25.11 4.86 12.72
C GLU A 48 25.43 3.56 11.95
N LYS A 49 24.49 3.10 11.12
CA LYS A 49 24.65 1.90 10.27
C LYS A 49 25.82 2.01 9.31
N THR A 50 26.48 0.87 9.10
CA THR A 50 27.47 0.70 8.04
C THR A 50 26.83 0.77 6.65
N ASN A 51 27.64 0.99 5.61
CA ASN A 51 27.16 1.04 4.23
C ASN A 51 26.39 -0.23 3.81
N ASP A 52 26.85 -1.41 4.23
CA ASP A 52 26.20 -2.68 3.91
C ASP A 52 24.83 -2.83 4.60
N GLU A 53 24.70 -2.30 5.82
CA GLU A 53 23.41 -2.25 6.54
C GLU A 53 22.44 -1.25 5.92
N VAL A 54 22.93 -0.10 5.46
CA VAL A 54 22.11 0.87 4.71
C VAL A 54 21.62 0.26 3.40
N PHE A 55 22.50 -0.43 2.66
CA PHE A 55 22.13 -1.12 1.43
C PHE A 55 21.09 -2.22 1.64
N ARG A 56 21.26 -3.04 2.67
CA ARG A 56 20.28 -4.07 3.06
C ARG A 56 18.95 -3.44 3.46
N HIS A 57 18.97 -2.41 4.32
CA HIS A 57 17.77 -1.70 4.73
C HIS A 57 16.99 -1.13 3.53
N TYR A 58 17.69 -0.55 2.55
CA TYR A 58 17.05 -0.08 1.33
C TYR A 58 16.39 -1.23 0.56
N LYS A 59 17.10 -2.34 0.33
CA LYS A 59 16.54 -3.52 -0.36
C LYS A 59 15.30 -4.04 0.36
N ASP A 60 15.38 -4.26 1.66
CA ASP A 60 14.28 -4.78 2.48
C ASP A 60 13.07 -3.85 2.44
N THR A 61 13.29 -2.54 2.48
CA THR A 61 12.24 -1.52 2.37
C THR A 61 11.53 -1.58 1.01
N ILE A 62 12.28 -1.73 -0.08
CA ILE A 62 11.70 -1.86 -1.42
C ILE A 62 10.93 -3.17 -1.57
N GLU A 63 11.42 -4.27 -1.00
CA GLU A 63 10.70 -5.55 -1.00
C GLU A 63 9.41 -5.50 -0.16
N CYS A 64 9.43 -4.83 0.99
CA CYS A 64 8.22 -4.54 1.76
C CYS A 64 7.23 -3.75 0.90
N LEU A 65 7.70 -2.71 0.22
CA LEU A 65 6.83 -1.89 -0.63
C LEU A 65 6.20 -2.72 -1.75
N LYS A 66 6.97 -3.55 -2.46
CA LYS A 66 6.46 -4.46 -3.52
C LYS A 66 5.41 -5.44 -3.00
N LYS A 67 5.61 -6.01 -1.81
CA LYS A 67 4.68 -6.99 -1.20
C LYS A 67 3.46 -6.36 -0.54
N ALA A 68 3.46 -5.05 -0.30
CA ALA A 68 2.37 -4.35 0.37
C ALA A 68 1.15 -4.16 -0.53
N ASP A 69 -0.03 -4.37 0.02
CA ASP A 69 -1.31 -4.04 -0.60
C ASP A 69 -1.64 -2.55 -0.45
N VAL A 70 -1.04 -1.89 0.55
CA VAL A 70 -1.15 -0.46 0.84
C VAL A 70 0.11 0.03 1.57
N LEU A 71 0.57 1.24 1.23
CA LEU A 71 1.58 1.98 2.00
C LEU A 71 0.87 2.93 2.96
N ILE A 72 1.26 2.92 4.23
CA ILE A 72 0.87 3.93 5.22
C ILE A 72 2.16 4.64 5.66
N ALA A 73 2.22 5.95 5.46
CA ALA A 73 3.37 6.78 5.82
C ALA A 73 2.97 7.84 6.84
N GLU A 74 3.55 7.78 8.04
CA GLU A 74 3.47 8.85 9.04
C GLU A 74 4.50 9.93 8.66
N VAL A 75 4.03 11.16 8.42
CA VAL A 75 4.87 12.26 7.91
C VAL A 75 4.84 13.51 8.78
N SER A 76 4.39 13.41 10.04
CA SER A 76 4.42 14.55 10.97
C SER A 76 5.84 15.08 11.16
N LEU A 77 6.84 14.19 11.08
CA LEU A 77 8.24 14.57 11.04
C LEU A 77 8.79 14.53 9.61
N HIS A 78 9.35 15.65 9.15
CA HIS A 78 9.95 15.75 7.83
C HIS A 78 11.05 14.71 7.60
N SER A 79 10.93 13.95 6.50
CA SER A 79 11.89 12.92 6.12
C SER A 79 11.95 12.76 4.61
N MET A 80 13.15 12.90 4.03
CA MET A 80 13.36 12.72 2.59
C MET A 80 12.98 11.31 2.12
N SER A 81 13.22 10.30 2.97
CA SER A 81 12.84 8.93 2.66
C SER A 81 11.34 8.75 2.49
N MET A 82 10.51 9.51 3.22
CA MET A 82 9.05 9.38 3.12
C MET A 82 8.56 9.88 1.76
N GLY A 83 9.04 11.04 1.30
CA GLY A 83 8.74 11.54 -0.04
C GLY A 83 9.11 10.53 -1.14
N TYR A 84 10.32 9.96 -1.05
CA TYR A 84 10.77 8.94 -1.99
C TYR A 84 9.89 7.68 -1.97
N LEU A 85 9.52 7.17 -0.79
CA LEU A 85 8.71 5.96 -0.67
C LEU A 85 7.27 6.17 -1.14
N VAL A 86 6.66 7.31 -0.84
CA VAL A 86 5.32 7.65 -1.31
C VAL A 86 5.29 7.71 -2.84
N GLU A 87 6.19 8.46 -3.47
CA GLU A 87 6.23 8.56 -4.93
C GLU A 87 6.47 7.20 -5.58
N LYS A 88 7.40 6.41 -5.03
CA LYS A 88 7.69 5.08 -5.54
C LYS A 88 6.48 4.13 -5.43
N ALA A 89 5.71 4.23 -4.34
CA ALA A 89 4.51 3.44 -4.14
C ALA A 89 3.40 3.81 -5.14
N LEU A 90 3.19 5.12 -5.34
CA LEU A 90 2.25 5.63 -6.34
C LEU A 90 2.65 5.20 -7.76
N GLY A 91 3.94 5.26 -8.09
CA GLY A 91 4.48 4.77 -9.37
C GLY A 91 4.30 3.26 -9.58
N MET A 92 4.23 2.48 -8.50
CA MET A 92 3.86 1.05 -8.53
C MET A 92 2.34 0.83 -8.60
N GLY A 93 1.54 1.90 -8.64
CA GLY A 93 0.08 1.82 -8.64
C GLY A 93 -0.51 1.36 -7.30
N LYS A 94 0.23 1.48 -6.20
CA LYS A 94 -0.25 1.08 -4.87
C LYS A 94 -1.08 2.21 -4.24
N PRO A 95 -2.18 1.91 -3.54
CA PRO A 95 -2.81 2.86 -2.64
C PRO A 95 -1.82 3.35 -1.57
N VAL A 96 -1.82 4.65 -1.31
CA VAL A 96 -0.96 5.29 -0.31
C VAL A 96 -1.81 6.13 0.63
N ILE A 97 -1.57 5.96 1.92
CA ILE A 97 -2.16 6.76 2.99
C ILE A 97 -1.03 7.53 3.66
N VAL A 98 -1.07 8.85 3.56
CA VAL A 98 -0.17 9.76 4.26
C VAL A 98 -0.90 10.29 5.49
N LEU A 99 -0.40 9.94 6.67
CA LEU A 99 -0.93 10.37 7.96
C LEU A 99 -0.06 11.49 8.52
N HIS A 100 -0.69 12.51 9.08
CA HIS A 100 0.00 13.56 9.80
C HIS A 100 -0.86 14.13 10.94
N LEU A 101 -0.22 14.62 11.99
CA LEU A 101 -0.88 15.42 13.01
C LEU A 101 -1.22 16.79 12.43
N GLU A 102 -2.27 17.43 12.96
CA GLU A 102 -2.81 18.68 12.42
C GLU A 102 -1.78 19.82 12.32
N LYS A 103 -0.85 19.90 13.28
CA LYS A 103 0.21 20.93 13.29
C LYS A 103 1.31 20.70 12.26
N PHE A 104 1.36 19.53 11.62
CA PHE A 104 2.44 19.11 10.73
C PHE A 104 1.92 18.82 9.32
N THR A 105 1.05 19.69 8.79
CA THR A 105 0.49 19.52 7.44
C THR A 105 1.61 19.39 6.40
N PRO A 106 1.63 18.29 5.63
CA PRO A 106 2.63 18.04 4.62
C PRO A 106 2.33 18.83 3.33
N PHE A 107 2.60 20.14 3.35
CA PHE A 107 2.21 21.09 2.29
C PHE A 107 2.57 20.65 0.86
N PHE A 108 3.75 20.05 0.64
CA PHE A 108 4.14 19.64 -0.71
C PHE A 108 3.33 18.42 -1.20
N PHE A 109 2.95 17.51 -0.30
CA PHE A 109 2.13 16.35 -0.66
C PHE A 109 0.74 16.77 -1.14
N THR A 110 0.17 17.86 -0.62
CA THR A 110 -1.18 18.32 -1.03
C THR A 110 -1.27 18.80 -2.48
N GLY A 111 -0.12 19.02 -3.14
CA GLY A 111 -0.07 19.33 -4.57
C GLY A 111 -0.10 18.11 -5.50
N ILE A 112 -0.04 16.88 -4.95
CA ILE A 112 -0.06 15.66 -5.75
C ILE A 112 -1.50 15.30 -6.12
N ASP A 113 -1.81 15.34 -7.41
CA ASP A 113 -3.11 14.89 -7.94
C ASP A 113 -3.02 13.40 -8.33
N ASN A 114 -3.41 12.52 -7.41
CA ASN A 114 -3.45 11.08 -7.64
C ASN A 114 -4.59 10.43 -6.85
N GLU A 115 -5.51 9.74 -7.54
CA GLU A 115 -6.68 9.10 -6.93
C GLU A 115 -6.37 7.99 -5.92
N LYS A 116 -5.13 7.47 -5.94
CA LYS A 116 -4.62 6.45 -5.01
C LYS A 116 -3.91 7.03 -3.80
N LEU A 117 -3.71 8.35 -3.75
CA LEU A 117 -3.12 9.04 -2.62
C LEU A 117 -4.22 9.59 -1.70
N GLN A 118 -4.09 9.31 -0.41
CA GLN A 118 -4.87 9.97 0.64
C GLN A 118 -3.91 10.72 1.55
N ILE A 119 -4.26 11.95 1.92
CA ILE A 119 -3.53 12.76 2.89
C ILE A 119 -4.52 13.08 3.99
N ILE A 120 -4.27 12.53 5.18
CA ILE A 120 -5.27 12.48 6.23
C ILE A 120 -4.65 12.99 7.53
N THR A 121 -5.36 13.94 8.13
CA THR A 121 -5.03 14.45 9.46
C THR A 121 -5.62 13.54 10.52
N TYR A 122 -4.89 13.33 11.62
CA TYR A 122 -5.38 12.58 12.78
C TYR A 122 -4.98 13.25 14.10
N ASP A 123 -5.64 12.85 15.17
CA ASP A 123 -5.28 13.10 16.55
C ASP A 123 -5.14 11.79 17.34
N GLN A 124 -4.62 11.85 18.57
CA GLN A 124 -4.43 10.64 19.38
C GLN A 124 -5.75 9.98 19.83
N LEU A 125 -6.87 10.70 19.83
CA LEU A 125 -8.18 10.24 20.28
C LEU A 125 -8.94 9.53 19.16
N ASP A 126 -8.65 9.85 17.90
CA ASP A 126 -9.37 9.37 16.73
C ASP A 126 -8.56 8.44 15.79
N VAL A 127 -7.27 8.20 16.08
CA VAL A 127 -6.35 7.37 15.26
C VAL A 127 -7.02 6.12 14.68
N PHE A 128 -7.71 5.36 15.52
CA PHE A 128 -8.32 4.10 15.11
C PHE A 128 -9.36 4.30 14.00
N GLU A 129 -10.27 5.26 14.20
CA GLU A 129 -11.35 5.52 13.25
C GLU A 129 -10.80 6.15 11.95
N VAL A 130 -9.81 7.04 12.08
CA VAL A 130 -9.14 7.65 10.93
C VAL A 130 -8.42 6.59 10.08
N VAL A 131 -7.61 5.73 10.70
CA VAL A 131 -6.88 4.66 10.01
C VAL A 131 -7.84 3.66 9.39
N LYS A 132 -8.91 3.28 10.10
CA LYS A 132 -9.93 2.36 9.57
C LYS A 132 -10.58 2.90 8.30
N ASN A 133 -11.09 4.14 8.35
CA ASN A 133 -11.76 4.76 7.21
C ASN A 133 -10.79 4.95 6.02
N ALA A 134 -9.54 5.31 6.29
CA ALA A 134 -8.50 5.43 5.28
C ALA A 134 -8.19 4.10 4.57
N LEU A 135 -8.10 3.01 5.35
CA LEU A 135 -7.88 1.67 4.82
C LEU A 135 -9.08 1.19 4.01
N GLU A 136 -10.29 1.36 4.52
CA GLU A 136 -11.52 1.01 3.79
C GLU A 136 -11.59 1.73 2.43
N TYR A 137 -11.27 3.02 2.38
CA TYR A 137 -11.18 3.76 1.11
C TYR A 137 -10.06 3.24 0.21
N ALA A 138 -8.86 2.99 0.76
CA ALA A 138 -7.71 2.49 -0.01
C ALA A 138 -8.02 1.16 -0.71
N LEU A 139 -8.80 0.29 -0.07
CA LEU A 139 -9.24 -0.99 -0.64
C LEU A 139 -10.13 -0.80 -1.87
N THR A 140 -10.95 0.25 -1.92
CA THR A 140 -11.74 0.58 -3.11
C THR A 140 -10.89 1.02 -4.30
N LYS A 141 -9.63 1.43 -4.06
CA LYS A 141 -8.69 1.94 -5.06
C LYS A 141 -7.64 0.91 -5.50
N GLN A 142 -7.72 -0.33 -5.03
CA GLN A 142 -6.82 -1.40 -5.43
C GLN A 142 -7.05 -1.91 -6.85
N ASP A 143 -8.22 -1.70 -7.44
CA ASP A 143 -8.51 -2.18 -8.79
C ASP A 143 -7.57 -1.53 -9.81
N ILE A 144 -6.75 -2.38 -10.45
CA ILE A 144 -5.88 -1.97 -11.55
C ILE A 144 -6.69 -2.03 -12.84
N ARG A 145 -6.76 -0.91 -13.57
CA ARG A 145 -7.36 -0.88 -14.91
C ARG A 145 -6.38 -1.48 -15.91
N PHE A 146 -6.71 -2.66 -16.42
CA PHE A 146 -6.03 -3.28 -17.55
C PHE A 146 -6.87 -3.11 -18.82
N ASN A 147 -6.30 -2.47 -19.84
CA ASN A 147 -6.93 -2.31 -21.15
C ASN A 147 -6.19 -3.17 -22.18
N PHE A 148 -6.93 -3.88 -23.02
CA PHE A 148 -6.38 -4.66 -24.13
C PHE A 148 -7.34 -4.64 -25.31
N PHE A 149 -6.80 -4.80 -26.52
CA PHE A 149 -7.60 -4.90 -27.72
C PHE A 149 -8.15 -6.31 -27.88
N ILE A 150 -9.40 -6.41 -28.32
CA ILE A 150 -10.07 -7.68 -28.63
C ILE A 150 -10.58 -7.68 -30.06
N SER A 151 -10.63 -8.85 -30.68
CA SER A 151 -11.26 -9.01 -31.98
C SER A 151 -12.78 -8.87 -31.90
N PRO A 152 -13.46 -8.55 -33.01
CA PRO A 152 -14.93 -8.49 -33.04
C PRO A 152 -15.61 -9.78 -32.60
N GLY A 153 -15.01 -10.94 -32.90
CA GLY A 153 -15.53 -12.25 -32.49
C GLY A 153 -15.49 -12.45 -30.97
N ILE A 154 -14.39 -12.03 -30.31
CA ILE A 154 -14.29 -12.07 -28.85
C ILE A 154 -15.33 -11.14 -28.22
N ALA A 155 -15.52 -9.93 -28.77
CA ALA A 155 -16.53 -9.00 -28.28
C ALA A 155 -17.94 -9.60 -28.32
N GLN A 156 -18.32 -10.18 -29.47
CA GLN A 156 -19.63 -10.84 -29.63
C GLN A 156 -19.81 -12.04 -28.68
N PHE A 157 -18.75 -12.83 -28.48
CA PHE A 157 -18.78 -13.93 -27.52
C PHE A 157 -19.00 -13.45 -26.09
N LEU A 158 -18.28 -12.41 -25.66
CA LEU A 158 -18.44 -11.83 -24.32
C LEU A 158 -19.83 -11.26 -24.11
N ASP A 159 -20.46 -10.70 -25.15
CA ASP A 159 -21.86 -10.24 -25.12
C ASP A 159 -22.86 -11.38 -24.94
N LEU A 160 -22.66 -12.47 -25.69
CA LEU A 160 -23.47 -13.67 -25.54
C LEU A 160 -23.38 -14.21 -24.11
N VAL A 161 -22.15 -14.33 -23.58
CA VAL A 161 -21.92 -14.82 -22.21
C VAL A 161 -22.56 -13.91 -21.19
N ALA A 162 -22.38 -12.58 -21.32
CA ALA A 162 -22.94 -11.64 -20.37
C ALA A 162 -24.47 -11.73 -20.29
N ARG A 163 -25.13 -11.90 -21.45
CA ARG A 163 -26.59 -12.09 -21.54
C ARG A 163 -27.04 -13.42 -20.95
N VAL A 164 -26.39 -14.53 -21.32
CA VAL A 164 -26.82 -15.89 -20.93
C VAL A 164 -26.54 -16.16 -19.45
N LYS A 165 -25.34 -15.79 -18.98
CA LYS A 165 -24.89 -16.03 -17.60
C LYS A 165 -25.28 -14.91 -16.64
N LYS A 166 -25.84 -13.80 -17.14
CA LYS A 166 -26.20 -12.60 -16.36
C LYS A 166 -25.04 -12.06 -15.51
N VAL A 167 -23.84 -12.04 -16.08
CA VAL A 167 -22.64 -11.48 -15.43
C VAL A 167 -21.99 -10.45 -16.35
N PRO A 168 -21.39 -9.37 -15.83
CA PRO A 168 -20.63 -8.43 -16.66
C PRO A 168 -19.47 -9.13 -17.39
N ARG A 169 -19.09 -8.61 -18.57
CA ARG A 169 -17.96 -9.13 -19.36
C ARG A 169 -16.66 -9.20 -18.53
N SER A 170 -16.40 -8.16 -17.74
CA SER A 170 -15.23 -8.06 -16.85
C SER A 170 -15.22 -9.14 -15.76
N VAL A 171 -16.39 -9.44 -15.16
CA VAL A 171 -16.52 -10.50 -14.16
C VAL A 171 -16.23 -11.86 -14.79
N TYR A 172 -16.77 -12.12 -15.98
CA TYR A 172 -16.49 -13.38 -16.69
C TYR A 172 -15.01 -13.56 -17.01
N LEU A 173 -14.35 -12.53 -17.56
CA LEU A 173 -12.92 -12.55 -17.86
C LEU A 173 -12.08 -12.75 -16.59
N ARG A 174 -12.40 -12.03 -15.51
CA ARG A 174 -11.75 -12.18 -14.21
C ARG A 174 -11.84 -13.63 -13.71
N THR A 175 -13.03 -14.22 -13.73
CA THR A 175 -13.21 -15.61 -13.29
C THR A 175 -12.45 -16.61 -14.15
N LEU A 176 -12.30 -16.37 -15.46
CA LEU A 176 -11.45 -17.21 -16.31
C LEU A 176 -9.99 -17.14 -15.89
N ILE A 177 -9.47 -15.92 -15.69
CA ILE A 177 -8.07 -15.69 -15.27
C ILE A 177 -7.83 -16.29 -13.87
N GLU A 178 -8.72 -16.04 -12.91
CA GLU A 178 -8.61 -16.60 -11.55
C GLU A 178 -8.57 -18.12 -11.56
N ARG A 179 -9.36 -18.77 -12.43
CA ARG A 179 -9.32 -20.23 -12.59
C ARG A 179 -8.01 -20.70 -13.20
N ASP A 180 -7.53 -19.99 -14.22
CA ASP A 180 -6.26 -20.30 -14.90
C ASP A 180 -5.07 -20.19 -13.94
N MET A 181 -5.05 -19.16 -13.09
CA MET A 181 -4.07 -18.98 -12.01
C MET A 181 -4.04 -20.13 -11.00
N GLN A 182 -5.12 -20.94 -10.90
CA GLN A 182 -5.15 -22.08 -9.99
C GLN A 182 -4.57 -23.37 -10.60
N THR A 183 -4.26 -23.38 -11.89
CA THR A 183 -3.65 -24.53 -12.56
C THR A 183 -2.21 -24.76 -12.04
N PRO A 184 -1.71 -26.02 -12.03
CA PRO A 184 -0.34 -26.30 -11.57
C PRO A 184 0.72 -25.48 -12.32
N GLU A 185 0.62 -25.40 -13.65
CA GLU A 185 1.54 -24.65 -14.50
C GLU A 185 1.62 -23.17 -14.12
N MET A 186 0.46 -22.51 -13.91
CA MET A 186 0.44 -21.10 -13.53
C MET A 186 0.85 -20.88 -12.08
N LYS A 187 0.58 -21.82 -11.17
CA LYS A 187 1.06 -21.74 -9.77
C LYS A 187 2.58 -21.81 -9.68
N ASP A 188 3.20 -22.68 -10.47
CA ASP A 188 4.65 -22.82 -10.55
C ASP A 188 5.28 -21.55 -11.11
N LEU A 189 4.70 -20.99 -12.18
CA LEU A 189 5.14 -19.71 -12.77
C LEU A 189 5.03 -18.54 -11.77
N VAL A 190 3.94 -18.45 -11.02
CA VAL A 190 3.76 -17.42 -10.00
C VAL A 190 4.79 -17.58 -8.88
N HIS A 191 5.09 -18.79 -8.42
CA HIS A 191 6.12 -19.01 -7.38
C HIS A 191 7.54 -18.69 -7.87
N SER A 192 7.83 -18.82 -9.17
CA SER A 192 9.17 -18.53 -9.70
C SER A 192 9.42 -17.04 -9.95
N GLU A 193 8.37 -16.24 -10.21
CA GLU A 193 8.50 -14.86 -10.71
C GLU A 193 7.92 -13.78 -9.77
N LEU A 194 7.05 -14.12 -8.80
CA LEU A 194 6.40 -13.18 -7.86
C LEU A 194 6.73 -13.49 -6.38
#